data_AF-A0A2H9VV22-F1
#
_entry.id   AF-A0A2H9VV22-F1
#
_cell.length_a   1.000
_cell.length_b   1.000
_cell.length_c   1.000
_cell.angle_alpha   90.00
_cell.angle_beta   90.00
_cell.angle_gamma   90.00
#
_symmetry.space_group_name_H-M   'P 1'
#
loop_
_entity.id
_entity.type
_entity.pdbx_description
1 polymer ?
#
loop_
_entity_poly.entity_id
_entity_poly.type
_entity_poly.pdbx_seq_one_letter_code
_entity_poly.pdbx_strand_id
1 'polypeptide(L)'
;MSINKHHSENTGSTGKVTEAKKPWSASKKFGFRVLFIFLLAMCIPFSGSWYKNVFTLNWLRPHYRDLYDIARFQPSFVSLFGGQRGGDIADAPGSGGERDGKKSKTLKTNQNNAEHSGRRANHDDSTSVDSMDKTLAKSSLTKKKDNTAQSEVFPPERHWLLDYIDWGIALLIGVIGGLIWTLVDRKSKSYDILYYWIRVIVRYRAGIGIIGFGFTKLFPTQMPYPSLGLLNTNFGDFTTQKIYWLSVGIVPWYQVFGGVVEIVAGALLFFRKTTTYGAILLAAALGDITFVNYAYDGGVHVYAFYFVFLSLFLIADDVPDLYNLLIREKYTVPHKIYPDFRKPWLKYTRVGLKALTFIIFFGVLTYTEVINFKYDPYKQPSTAGVKKLRGNYRVTEFKINGEVIPYNPLDSVRWQEATFENWTTLTFRVNKPVLIDPSNGGGSPMRDIQRTFEISGVAGGQRAYHYYADTVDNVLYLQDKNAVASRGGGRRVGRGNTDKKDEKAKKDKWISDAAWKHVGDENHMIDKRAWSARRDREFAVPARETKRNRMILKYETTDGSRVILSGVNEKKDSIYVVLDRYDRKYTLPKSTLVAGKYN
;
A
#
# COMPACT_ATOMS: atom_id res chain seq x y z
N MET A 1 65.45 -23.18 -50.79
CA MET A 1 65.82 -22.01 -49.95
C MET A 1 64.98 -22.10 -48.68
N SER A 2 65.59 -22.66 -47.63
CA SER A 2 64.98 -22.95 -46.33
C SER A 2 65.26 -21.79 -45.39
N ILE A 3 64.25 -21.25 -44.72
CA ILE A 3 64.45 -20.25 -43.65
C ILE A 3 63.89 -20.82 -42.35
N ASN A 4 64.85 -21.14 -41.49
CA ASN A 4 64.70 -21.63 -40.12
C ASN A 4 63.87 -20.68 -39.26
N LYS A 5 62.86 -21.25 -38.59
CA LYS A 5 62.22 -20.68 -37.40
C LYS A 5 63.09 -21.05 -36.20
N HIS A 6 63.86 -20.10 -35.67
CA HIS A 6 64.48 -20.25 -34.36
C HIS A 6 63.44 -20.04 -33.26
N HIS A 7 63.14 -21.11 -32.53
CA HIS A 7 62.60 -21.04 -31.18
C HIS A 7 63.69 -20.53 -30.24
N SER A 8 63.46 -19.38 -29.59
CA SER A 8 64.13 -19.03 -28.34
C SER A 8 63.14 -19.23 -27.21
N GLU A 9 63.34 -20.30 -26.45
CA GLU A 9 62.77 -20.46 -25.11
C GLU A 9 63.30 -19.31 -24.24
N ASN A 10 62.40 -18.43 -23.80
CA ASN A 10 62.71 -17.48 -22.75
C ASN A 10 61.95 -17.93 -21.50
N THR A 11 62.63 -18.75 -20.71
CA THR A 11 62.25 -19.11 -19.34
C THR A 11 62.41 -17.88 -18.44
N GLY A 12 61.46 -16.95 -18.53
CA GLY A 12 61.32 -15.81 -17.62
C GLY A 12 60.47 -16.19 -16.43
N SER A 13 61.09 -16.21 -15.25
CA SER A 13 60.51 -16.62 -13.98
C SER A 13 59.21 -15.89 -13.64
N THR A 14 58.31 -16.67 -13.05
CA THR A 14 57.07 -16.25 -12.40
C THR A 14 57.36 -15.26 -11.27
N GLY A 15 57.29 -13.98 -11.57
CA GLY A 15 57.24 -12.89 -10.61
C GLY A 15 55.99 -12.05 -10.82
N LYS A 16 54.79 -12.61 -10.57
CA LYS A 16 53.61 -11.76 -10.34
C LYS A 16 53.89 -10.99 -9.05
N VAL A 17 54.42 -9.77 -9.20
CA VAL A 17 54.42 -8.77 -8.14
C VAL A 17 52.95 -8.58 -7.76
N THR A 18 52.50 -9.28 -6.73
CA THR A 18 51.27 -8.94 -6.03
C THR A 18 51.52 -7.58 -5.40
N GLU A 19 51.18 -6.50 -6.12
CA GLU A 19 51.08 -5.16 -5.55
C GLU A 19 50.31 -5.29 -4.23
N ALA A 20 51.01 -5.04 -3.13
CA ALA A 20 50.42 -5.12 -1.81
C ALA A 20 49.33 -4.05 -1.73
N LYS A 21 48.06 -4.48 -1.78
CA LYS A 21 46.90 -3.59 -1.72
C LYS A 21 47.04 -2.61 -0.58
N LYS A 22 47.04 -1.31 -0.92
CA LYS A 22 47.12 -0.22 0.05
C LYS A 22 45.98 -0.37 1.08
N PRO A 23 46.27 -0.32 2.39
CA PRO A 23 45.25 -0.42 3.42
C PRO A 23 44.24 0.71 3.30
N TRP A 24 42.98 0.44 3.67
CA TRP A 24 41.96 1.47 3.69
C TRP A 24 42.28 2.54 4.74
N SER A 25 42.03 3.81 4.40
CA SER A 25 42.15 4.93 5.34
C SER A 25 41.20 4.75 6.53
N ALA A 26 41.50 5.39 7.66
CA ALA A 26 40.66 5.32 8.86
C ALA A 26 39.21 5.77 8.58
N SER A 27 39.04 6.88 7.85
CA SER A 27 37.72 7.40 7.46
C SER A 27 36.96 6.43 6.55
N LYS A 28 37.65 5.79 5.59
CA LYS A 28 37.03 4.77 4.72
C LYS A 28 36.57 3.54 5.53
N LYS A 29 37.38 3.09 6.48
CA LYS A 29 37.02 1.97 7.38
C LYS A 29 35.82 2.33 8.24
N PHE A 30 35.82 3.49 8.88
CA PHE A 30 34.71 3.94 9.71
C PHE A 30 33.43 4.12 8.90
N GLY A 31 33.48 4.84 7.77
CA GLY A 31 32.34 5.04 6.89
C GLY A 31 31.75 3.71 6.38
N PHE A 32 32.60 2.74 6.02
CA PHE A 32 32.12 1.40 5.68
C PHE A 32 31.44 0.68 6.83
N ARG A 33 32.00 0.71 8.06
CA ARG A 33 31.37 0.05 9.23
C ARG A 33 29.98 0.61 9.50
N VAL A 34 29.84 1.95 9.45
CA VAL A 34 28.54 2.62 9.59
C VAL A 34 27.58 2.19 8.49
N LEU A 35 28.02 2.29 7.22
CA LEU A 35 27.20 1.94 6.06
C LEU A 35 26.80 0.46 6.05
N PHE A 36 27.70 -0.43 6.45
CA PHE A 36 27.45 -1.87 6.51
C PHE A 36 26.34 -2.19 7.51
N ILE A 37 26.43 -1.65 8.73
CA ILE A 37 25.41 -1.86 9.77
C ILE A 37 24.09 -1.22 9.34
N PHE A 38 24.13 0.00 8.78
CA PHE A 38 22.96 0.66 8.23
C PHE A 38 22.28 -0.18 7.15
N LEU A 39 23.02 -0.68 6.15
CA LEU A 39 22.46 -1.49 5.07
C LEU A 39 21.93 -2.84 5.55
N LEU A 40 22.57 -3.48 6.53
CA LEU A 40 22.02 -4.67 7.17
C LEU A 40 20.68 -4.35 7.84
N ALA A 41 20.63 -3.23 8.58
CA ALA A 41 19.43 -2.77 9.23
C ALA A 41 18.30 -2.44 8.23
N MET A 42 18.68 -1.97 7.05
CA MET A 42 17.75 -1.63 5.97
C MET A 42 17.29 -2.84 5.14
N CYS A 43 18.08 -3.91 5.06
CA CYS A 43 17.81 -5.04 4.17
C CYS A 43 17.30 -6.30 4.88
N ILE A 44 17.54 -6.44 6.19
CA ILE A 44 17.19 -7.63 6.97
C ILE A 44 15.98 -7.33 7.87
N PRO A 45 14.92 -8.15 7.80
CA PRO A 45 13.78 -8.03 8.71
C PRO A 45 14.16 -8.25 10.18
N PHE A 46 13.73 -7.34 11.06
CA PHE A 46 13.87 -7.51 12.52
C PHE A 46 12.58 -7.94 13.22
N SER A 47 11.46 -7.95 12.50
CA SER A 47 10.17 -8.32 13.10
C SER A 47 10.05 -9.83 13.20
N GLY A 48 9.84 -10.36 14.41
CA GLY A 48 9.54 -11.78 14.61
C GLY A 48 8.30 -12.25 13.84
N SER A 49 7.31 -11.37 13.63
CA SER A 49 6.12 -11.68 12.83
C SER A 49 6.44 -11.97 11.36
N TRP A 50 7.47 -11.34 10.81
CA TRP A 50 7.90 -11.58 9.44
C TRP A 50 8.43 -13.01 9.29
N TYR A 51 9.28 -13.46 10.22
CA TYR A 51 9.79 -14.83 10.22
C TYR A 51 8.68 -15.85 10.49
N LYS A 52 7.76 -15.57 11.42
CA LYS A 52 6.57 -16.42 11.66
C LYS A 52 5.79 -16.62 10.37
N ASN A 53 5.53 -15.55 9.61
CA ASN A 53 4.84 -15.65 8.32
C ASN A 53 5.60 -16.50 7.29
N VAL A 54 6.93 -16.35 7.18
CA VAL A 54 7.75 -17.15 6.26
C VAL A 54 7.70 -18.64 6.59
N PHE A 55 7.88 -19.00 7.87
CA PHE A 55 7.94 -20.40 8.30
C PHE A 55 6.58 -21.09 8.42
N THR A 56 5.47 -20.32 8.46
CA THR A 56 4.10 -20.88 8.53
C THR A 56 3.38 -20.84 7.19
N LEU A 57 4.06 -20.43 6.12
CA LEU A 57 3.49 -20.34 4.77
C LEU A 57 3.11 -21.74 4.26
N ASN A 58 1.87 -21.89 3.83
CA ASN A 58 1.41 -23.11 3.18
C ASN A 58 1.77 -23.07 1.69
N TRP A 59 2.84 -23.75 1.32
CA TRP A 59 3.36 -23.79 -0.04
C TRP A 59 2.48 -24.56 -1.04
N LEU A 60 1.50 -25.34 -0.58
CA LEU A 60 0.56 -26.07 -1.44
C LEU A 60 -0.62 -25.20 -1.90
N ARG A 61 -0.99 -24.19 -1.09
CA ARG A 61 -2.08 -23.23 -1.40
C ARG A 61 -1.62 -21.79 -1.14
N PRO A 62 -0.53 -21.32 -1.77
CA PRO A 62 0.01 -19.98 -1.52
C PRO A 62 -0.90 -18.90 -2.10
N HIS A 63 -0.94 -17.76 -1.44
CA HIS A 63 -1.52 -16.54 -2.00
C HIS A 63 -0.41 -15.61 -2.50
N TYR A 64 -0.64 -14.83 -3.56
CA TYR A 64 0.37 -13.90 -4.09
C TYR A 64 0.91 -12.97 -2.99
N ARG A 65 -0.01 -12.55 -2.11
CA ARG A 65 0.27 -11.66 -1.00
C ARG A 65 1.24 -12.26 0.03
N ASP A 66 1.27 -13.58 0.18
CA ASP A 66 2.22 -14.21 1.10
C ASP A 66 3.67 -14.02 0.61
N LEU A 67 3.92 -14.20 -0.68
CA LEU A 67 5.24 -13.95 -1.29
C LEU A 67 5.56 -12.46 -1.36
N TYR A 68 4.55 -11.65 -1.64
CA TYR A 68 4.68 -10.20 -1.70
C TYR A 68 5.01 -9.59 -0.33
N ASP A 69 4.40 -10.08 0.77
CA ASP A 69 4.71 -9.63 2.14
C ASP A 69 6.15 -10.01 2.56
N ILE A 70 6.68 -11.12 2.04
CA ILE A 70 8.10 -11.50 2.21
C ILE A 70 9.01 -10.50 1.49
N ALA A 71 8.65 -10.11 0.26
CA ALA A 71 9.40 -9.16 -0.54
C ALA A 71 9.32 -7.71 -0.03
N ARG A 72 8.17 -7.34 0.56
CA ARG A 72 7.81 -5.96 0.94
C ARG A 72 8.16 -5.62 2.39
N PHE A 73 9.38 -5.96 2.81
CA PHE A 73 9.87 -5.55 4.13
C PHE A 73 10.45 -4.12 4.10
N GLN A 74 9.98 -3.24 4.97
CA GLN A 74 10.70 -1.99 5.30
C GLN A 74 11.00 -1.98 6.80
N PRO A 75 12.17 -1.45 7.24
CA PRO A 75 12.44 -1.30 8.65
C PRO A 75 11.40 -0.39 9.31
N SER A 76 10.93 -0.81 10.48
CA SER A 76 9.94 -0.08 11.29
C SER A 76 10.45 -0.03 12.73
N PHE A 77 11.50 0.76 12.95
CA PHE A 77 12.15 0.92 14.25
C PHE A 77 11.27 1.69 15.23
N VAL A 78 10.48 2.67 14.77
CA VAL A 78 9.53 3.40 15.62
C VAL A 78 8.56 2.42 16.31
N SER A 79 8.07 1.42 15.57
CA SER A 79 7.17 0.40 16.14
C SER A 79 7.84 -0.51 17.17
N LEU A 80 9.16 -0.68 17.07
CA LEU A 80 9.97 -1.46 18.01
C LEU A 80 10.13 -0.73 19.36
N PHE A 81 10.19 0.60 19.33
CA PHE A 81 10.30 1.45 20.53
C PHE A 81 8.94 1.93 21.07
N GLY A 82 7.84 1.28 20.67
CA GLY A 82 6.50 1.57 21.18
C GLY A 82 5.80 2.78 20.55
N GLY A 83 6.43 3.45 19.58
CA GLY A 83 5.79 4.50 18.80
C GLY A 83 4.80 3.95 17.78
N GLN A 84 3.78 4.74 17.44
CA GLN A 84 2.89 4.44 16.33
C GLN A 84 3.24 5.30 15.15
N ARG A 85 3.64 4.64 14.06
CA ARG A 85 3.71 5.28 12.76
C ARG A 85 2.30 5.67 12.35
N GLY A 86 2.09 6.91 11.91
CA GLY A 86 0.95 7.21 11.04
C GLY A 86 1.07 6.25 9.87
N GLY A 87 0.08 5.36 9.71
CA GLY A 87 0.24 4.15 8.90
C GLY A 87 0.84 4.46 7.53
N ASP A 88 1.87 3.71 7.13
CA ASP A 88 2.31 3.72 5.74
C ASP A 88 1.08 3.45 4.87
N ILE A 89 0.70 4.44 4.06
CA ILE A 89 -0.45 4.41 3.14
C ILE A 89 -0.24 3.33 2.07
N ALA A 90 1.01 2.92 1.89
CA ALA A 90 1.38 1.70 1.22
C ALA A 90 0.83 0.50 2.01
N ASP A 91 -0.09 -0.29 1.45
CA ASP A 91 -0.53 -1.65 1.85
C ASP A 91 0.50 -2.42 2.71
N ALA A 92 0.63 -2.10 3.99
CA ALA A 92 1.70 -2.65 4.82
C ALA A 92 1.26 -4.05 5.28
N PRO A 93 2.13 -5.07 5.22
CA PRO A 93 1.82 -6.38 5.77
C PRO A 93 1.46 -6.23 7.25
N GLY A 94 0.32 -6.78 7.64
CA GLY A 94 0.08 -7.29 9.00
C GLY A 94 0.59 -6.43 10.14
N SER A 95 -0.09 -5.32 10.43
CA SER A 95 -0.09 -4.77 11.79
C SER A 95 -1.02 -5.59 12.73
N GLY A 96 -1.47 -6.77 12.32
CA GLY A 96 -2.32 -7.68 13.09
C GLY A 96 -1.55 -8.83 13.76
N GLY A 97 -0.30 -8.62 14.15
CA GLY A 97 0.43 -9.60 14.98
C GLY A 97 0.07 -9.45 16.46
N GLU A 98 -0.36 -10.55 17.08
CA GLU A 98 -0.45 -10.74 18.53
C GLU A 98 0.76 -10.15 19.25
N ARG A 99 0.54 -9.37 20.31
CA ARG A 99 1.57 -9.06 21.30
C ARG A 99 1.38 -10.03 22.47
N ASP A 100 2.32 -10.95 22.64
CA ASP A 100 2.48 -11.71 23.88
C ASP A 100 2.76 -10.73 25.04
N GLY A 101 1.99 -10.90 26.12
CA GLY A 101 2.03 -10.02 27.28
C GLY A 101 3.36 -10.05 28.02
N LYS A 102 4.09 -8.93 27.99
CA LYS A 102 5.03 -8.58 29.07
C LYS A 102 4.76 -7.14 29.54
N LYS A 103 4.47 -7.05 30.84
CA LYS A 103 4.11 -5.85 31.60
C LYS A 103 5.18 -4.76 31.45
N SER A 104 4.79 -3.56 31.03
CA SER A 104 5.60 -2.35 31.20
C SER A 104 5.09 -1.55 32.39
N LYS A 105 5.99 -1.20 33.31
CA LYS A 105 5.72 -0.38 34.50
C LYS A 105 5.60 1.09 34.08
N THR A 106 4.46 1.71 34.38
CA THR A 106 4.21 3.14 34.14
C THR A 106 4.90 4.00 35.20
N LEU A 107 5.77 4.92 34.77
CA LEU A 107 6.20 6.08 35.55
C LEU A 107 5.07 7.12 35.51
N LYS A 108 4.56 7.49 36.68
CA LYS A 108 3.60 8.60 36.86
C LYS A 108 4.37 9.93 36.86
N THR A 109 3.87 10.92 36.13
CA THR A 109 4.22 12.32 36.36
C THR A 109 2.93 13.07 36.64
N ASN A 110 2.90 13.75 37.79
CA ASN A 110 1.77 14.49 38.34
C ASN A 110 1.48 15.76 37.51
N GLN A 111 0.20 16.04 37.27
CA GLN A 111 -0.28 17.40 37.11
C GLN A 111 -1.41 17.63 38.11
N ASN A 112 -1.16 18.56 39.02
CA ASN A 112 -2.09 19.04 40.03
C ASN A 112 -3.08 20.00 39.36
N ASN A 113 -4.37 19.77 39.59
CA ASN A 113 -5.41 20.80 39.46
C ASN A 113 -5.61 21.45 40.84
N ALA A 114 -5.66 22.77 40.88
CA ALA A 114 -6.21 23.53 42.00
C ALA A 114 -7.32 24.43 41.47
N GLU A 115 -8.44 24.36 42.17
CA GLU A 115 -9.73 25.00 41.93
C GLU A 115 -9.66 26.52 42.14
N HIS A 116 -10.49 27.26 41.40
CA HIS A 116 -11.08 28.47 41.98
C HIS A 116 -12.51 28.69 41.53
N SER A 117 -13.37 28.82 42.54
CA SER A 117 -14.79 29.09 42.52
C SER A 117 -15.10 30.57 42.24
N GLY A 118 -16.26 30.87 41.69
CA GLY A 118 -16.79 32.24 41.64
C GLY A 118 -18.17 32.34 40.99
N ARG A 119 -19.21 32.47 41.82
CA ARG A 119 -20.60 32.84 41.48
C ARG A 119 -20.71 34.33 41.14
N ARG A 120 -21.57 34.73 40.18
CA ARG A 120 -22.77 35.61 40.36
C ARG A 120 -23.35 36.19 39.05
N ALA A 121 -24.67 35.96 38.90
CA ALA A 121 -25.81 36.78 38.46
C ALA A 121 -25.73 38.01 37.52
N ASN A 122 -26.67 38.01 36.56
CA ASN A 122 -27.58 39.06 36.01
C ASN A 122 -27.15 40.54 35.89
N HIS A 123 -27.31 41.16 34.70
CA HIS A 123 -28.43 42.06 34.32
C HIS A 123 -28.21 42.75 32.95
N ASP A 124 -29.32 42.89 32.22
CA ASP A 124 -29.81 43.79 31.15
C ASP A 124 -28.99 44.93 30.47
N ASP A 125 -29.42 45.11 29.20
CA ASP A 125 -29.78 46.34 28.46
C ASP A 125 -28.78 47.33 27.82
N SER A 126 -29.01 47.48 26.49
CA SER A 126 -29.21 48.73 25.73
C SER A 126 -28.04 49.57 25.15
N THR A 127 -28.10 49.68 23.80
CA THR A 127 -28.00 50.87 22.91
C THR A 127 -26.82 51.86 22.85
N SER A 128 -26.51 52.22 21.59
CA SER A 128 -26.03 53.51 21.01
C SER A 128 -24.52 53.83 21.15
N VAL A 129 -23.74 53.96 20.05
CA VAL A 129 -23.58 54.99 18.98
C VAL A 129 -22.41 55.97 19.26
N ASP A 130 -21.64 56.23 18.21
CA ASP A 130 -20.63 57.30 17.97
C ASP A 130 -19.24 57.26 18.64
N SER A 131 -18.19 57.11 17.81
CA SER A 131 -17.40 58.25 17.28
C SER A 131 -16.07 57.80 16.65
N MET A 132 -15.75 58.42 15.51
CA MET A 132 -14.45 58.39 14.82
C MET A 132 -13.44 59.24 15.60
N ASP A 133 -12.18 58.80 15.77
CA ASP A 133 -11.02 59.40 15.11
C ASP A 133 -9.68 58.67 15.45
N LYS A 134 -8.84 58.60 14.42
CA LYS A 134 -7.36 58.59 14.37
C LYS A 134 -6.45 57.58 15.10
N THR A 135 -5.51 57.13 14.24
CA THR A 135 -4.06 56.89 14.45
C THR A 135 -3.54 55.52 14.87
N LEU A 136 -3.03 54.81 13.85
CA LEU A 136 -1.70 54.19 13.75
C LEU A 136 -1.21 53.33 14.94
N ALA A 137 -1.24 52.00 14.77
CA ALA A 137 -0.03 51.16 14.72
C ALA A 137 -0.36 49.66 14.81
N LYS A 138 0.21 48.89 13.87
CA LYS A 138 0.56 47.45 13.98
C LYS A 138 -0.50 46.53 14.64
N SER A 139 -1.43 46.02 13.84
CA SER A 139 -2.12 44.77 14.17
C SER A 139 -1.59 43.64 13.28
N SER A 140 -0.72 42.83 13.87
CA SER A 140 -0.50 41.44 13.46
C SER A 140 -1.85 40.74 13.44
N LEU A 141 -2.29 40.32 12.26
CA LEU A 141 -3.45 39.47 12.05
C LEU A 141 -3.25 38.14 12.78
N THR A 142 -3.66 38.06 14.04
CA THR A 142 -4.02 36.82 14.71
C THR A 142 -5.26 36.28 14.00
N LYS A 143 -5.02 35.42 13.01
CA LYS A 143 -6.05 34.58 12.39
C LYS A 143 -6.64 33.70 13.49
N LYS A 144 -7.75 34.14 14.06
CA LYS A 144 -8.64 33.33 14.90
C LYS A 144 -9.10 32.17 14.01
N LYS A 145 -8.60 30.96 14.29
CA LYS A 145 -8.98 29.73 13.62
C LYS A 145 -10.43 29.42 14.00
N ASP A 146 -11.38 29.80 13.15
CA ASP A 146 -12.70 29.18 13.12
C ASP A 146 -12.54 27.75 12.58
N ASN A 147 -12.13 26.86 13.48
CA ASN A 147 -11.86 25.45 13.24
C ASN A 147 -13.05 24.64 13.76
N THR A 148 -14.17 24.64 13.06
CA THR A 148 -15.25 23.68 13.32
C THR A 148 -15.96 23.35 11.99
N ALA A 149 -16.02 22.04 11.69
CA ALA A 149 -16.65 21.38 10.54
C ALA A 149 -15.89 21.32 9.18
N GLN A 150 -15.28 22.39 8.67
CA GLN A 150 -14.68 22.33 7.31
C GLN A 150 -13.29 21.68 7.23
N SER A 151 -12.53 21.64 8.33
CA SER A 151 -11.17 21.08 8.38
C SER A 151 -11.11 19.54 8.37
N GLU A 152 -12.25 18.84 8.36
CA GLU A 152 -12.32 17.38 8.45
C GLU A 152 -12.42 16.67 7.09
N VAL A 153 -12.68 17.41 6.01
CA VAL A 153 -12.83 16.83 4.66
C VAL A 153 -11.48 16.62 3.97
N PHE A 154 -10.48 17.45 4.30
CA PHE A 154 -9.16 17.40 3.66
C PHE A 154 -8.14 16.64 4.52
N PRO A 155 -7.28 15.80 3.91
CA PRO A 155 -6.20 15.16 4.65
C PRO A 155 -5.25 16.21 5.24
N PRO A 156 -4.67 15.96 6.42
CA PRO A 156 -3.75 16.91 7.03
C PRO A 156 -2.47 17.12 6.21
N GLU A 157 -1.87 18.31 6.35
CA GLU A 157 -0.55 18.62 5.78
C GLU A 157 0.48 17.56 6.20
N ARG A 158 1.13 16.94 5.21
CA ARG A 158 2.16 15.92 5.43
C ARG A 158 3.53 16.56 5.58
N HIS A 159 4.23 16.24 6.65
CA HIS A 159 5.64 16.59 6.82
C HIS A 159 6.52 15.45 6.29
N TRP A 160 6.89 15.51 5.01
CA TRP A 160 7.60 14.42 4.32
C TRP A 160 8.92 13.99 5.00
N LEU A 161 9.60 14.87 5.74
CA LEU A 161 10.80 14.52 6.48
C LEU A 161 10.53 13.54 7.63
N LEU A 162 9.35 13.63 8.27
CA LEU A 162 8.98 12.72 9.34
C LEU A 162 8.76 11.30 8.84
N ASP A 163 8.39 11.13 7.56
CA ASP A 163 8.20 9.82 6.95
C ASP A 163 9.52 9.01 6.86
N TYR A 164 10.68 9.68 6.96
CA TYR A 164 12.02 9.06 6.94
C TYR A 164 12.60 8.77 8.33
N ILE A 165 11.82 8.91 9.41
CA ILE A 165 12.33 8.74 10.79
C ILE A 165 13.00 7.39 11.03
N ASP A 166 12.47 6.30 10.45
CA ASP A 166 13.03 4.96 10.57
C ASP A 166 14.43 4.87 9.94
N TRP A 167 14.70 5.63 8.87
CA TRP A 167 16.02 5.70 8.25
C TRP A 167 17.00 6.47 9.14
N GLY A 168 16.54 7.55 9.78
CA GLY A 168 17.32 8.30 10.77
C GLY A 168 17.73 7.43 11.95
N ILE A 169 16.79 6.63 12.48
CA ILE A 169 17.07 5.66 13.56
C ILE A 169 18.07 4.59 13.08
N ALA A 170 17.88 4.04 11.89
CA ALA A 170 18.81 3.06 11.32
C ALA A 170 20.22 3.64 11.15
N LEU A 171 20.34 4.90 10.74
CA LEU A 171 21.61 5.60 10.59
C LEU A 171 22.28 5.80 11.95
N LEU A 172 21.53 6.20 12.97
CA LEU A 172 22.04 6.34 14.34
C LEU A 172 22.58 5.00 14.87
N ILE A 173 21.84 3.90 14.67
CA ILE A 173 22.30 2.54 15.00
C ILE A 173 23.59 2.22 14.24
N GLY A 174 23.65 2.56 12.95
CA GLY A 174 24.85 2.41 12.13
C GLY A 174 26.06 3.17 12.68
N VAL A 175 25.87 4.42 13.10
CA VAL A 175 26.94 5.26 13.69
C VAL A 175 27.44 4.67 15.00
N ILE A 176 26.53 4.35 15.94
CA ILE A 176 26.89 3.77 17.24
C ILE A 176 27.59 2.42 17.04
N GLY A 177 27.03 1.54 16.23
CA GLY A 177 27.62 0.24 15.93
C GLY A 177 28.96 0.36 15.21
N GLY A 178 29.12 1.35 14.33
CA GLY A 178 30.37 1.65 13.63
C GLY A 178 31.46 2.14 14.58
N LEU A 179 31.11 2.93 15.61
CA LEU A 179 32.01 3.33 16.68
C LEU A 179 32.45 2.12 17.51
N ILE A 180 31.51 1.29 17.95
CA ILE A 180 31.80 0.05 18.70
C ILE A 180 32.72 -0.87 17.88
N TRP A 181 32.40 -1.12 16.61
CA TRP A 181 33.24 -1.91 15.73
C TRP A 181 34.63 -1.28 15.57
N THR A 182 34.74 0.04 15.55
CA THR A 182 36.05 0.71 15.47
C THR A 182 36.90 0.51 16.70
N LEU A 183 36.29 0.45 17.88
CA LEU A 183 36.99 0.17 19.13
C LEU A 183 37.47 -1.28 19.20
N VAL A 184 36.64 -2.22 18.73
CA VAL A 184 36.88 -3.68 18.78
C VAL A 184 37.86 -4.14 17.69
N ASP A 185 37.68 -3.71 16.45
CA ASP A 185 38.50 -4.14 15.31
C ASP A 185 39.59 -3.11 14.97
N ARG A 186 40.75 -3.30 15.59
CA ARG A 186 41.94 -2.46 15.34
C ARG A 186 42.91 -3.05 14.31
N LYS A 187 42.74 -4.32 13.91
CA LYS A 187 43.71 -5.07 13.11
C LYS A 187 43.35 -5.14 11.63
N SER A 188 42.08 -5.03 11.25
CA SER A 188 41.66 -5.16 9.85
C SER A 188 42.21 -4.04 8.96
N LYS A 189 42.82 -4.44 7.84
CA LYS A 189 43.43 -3.54 6.84
C LYS A 189 42.45 -3.10 5.76
N SER A 190 41.44 -3.91 5.44
CA SER A 190 40.37 -3.63 4.48
C SER A 190 39.15 -4.51 4.76
N TYR A 191 38.02 -4.18 4.11
CA TYR A 191 36.76 -4.92 4.26
C TYR A 191 36.19 -5.39 2.92
N ASP A 192 37.06 -5.67 1.94
CA ASP A 192 36.68 -6.04 0.58
C ASP A 192 35.68 -7.22 0.53
N ILE A 193 35.86 -8.25 1.37
CA ILE A 193 34.98 -9.42 1.43
C ILE A 193 33.61 -9.07 2.03
N LEU A 194 33.58 -8.27 3.10
CA LEU A 194 32.32 -7.81 3.69
C LEU A 194 31.57 -6.89 2.73
N TYR A 195 32.29 -6.06 1.98
CA TYR A 195 31.72 -5.22 0.93
C TYR A 195 31.09 -6.05 -0.19
N TYR A 196 31.72 -7.17 -0.60
CA TYR A 196 31.08 -8.12 -1.52
C TYR A 196 29.76 -8.66 -0.96
N TRP A 197 29.73 -9.11 0.30
CA TRP A 197 28.53 -9.71 0.88
C TRP A 197 27.39 -8.72 1.09
N ILE A 198 27.67 -7.50 1.55
CA ILE A 198 26.62 -6.49 1.69
C ILE A 198 26.03 -6.12 0.32
N ARG A 199 26.84 -6.06 -0.74
CA ARG A 199 26.30 -5.89 -2.11
C ARG A 199 25.43 -7.06 -2.53
N VAL A 200 25.75 -8.31 -2.17
CA VAL A 200 24.87 -9.46 -2.43
C VAL A 200 23.53 -9.29 -1.70
N ILE A 201 23.54 -8.93 -0.41
CA ILE A 201 22.33 -8.69 0.38
C ILE A 201 21.47 -7.59 -0.27
N VAL A 202 22.08 -6.44 -0.58
CA VAL A 202 21.38 -5.30 -1.20
C VAL A 202 20.80 -5.68 -2.57
N ARG A 203 21.54 -6.40 -3.42
CA ARG A 203 21.05 -6.85 -4.73
C ARG A 203 19.83 -7.75 -4.63
N TYR A 204 19.88 -8.76 -3.78
CA TYR A 204 18.77 -9.69 -3.63
C TYR A 204 17.58 -8.99 -2.97
N ARG A 205 17.81 -8.13 -1.96
CA ARG A 205 16.75 -7.34 -1.34
C ARG A 205 16.08 -6.40 -2.34
N ALA A 206 16.85 -5.66 -3.13
CA ALA A 206 16.34 -4.76 -4.15
C ALA A 206 15.58 -5.53 -5.25
N GLY A 207 16.19 -6.60 -5.78
CA GLY A 207 15.60 -7.43 -6.84
C GLY A 207 14.29 -8.11 -6.42
N ILE A 208 14.28 -8.79 -5.26
CA ILE A 208 13.09 -9.46 -4.73
C ILE A 208 11.96 -8.44 -4.51
N GLY A 209 12.29 -7.30 -3.90
CA GLY A 209 11.30 -6.26 -3.60
C GLY A 209 10.65 -5.67 -4.85
N ILE A 210 11.45 -5.33 -5.87
CA ILE A 210 10.92 -4.71 -7.08
C ILE A 210 10.17 -5.70 -7.97
N ILE A 211 10.58 -6.97 -8.03
CA ILE A 211 9.86 -8.00 -8.79
C ILE A 211 8.43 -8.13 -8.29
N GLY A 212 8.23 -8.16 -6.96
CA GLY A 212 6.89 -8.17 -6.37
C GLY A 212 6.04 -6.98 -6.85
N PHE A 213 6.58 -5.77 -6.83
CA PHE A 213 5.87 -4.57 -7.28
C PHE A 213 5.58 -4.59 -8.79
N GLY A 214 6.55 -5.03 -9.58
CA GLY A 214 6.43 -5.14 -11.04
C GLY A 214 5.34 -6.12 -11.46
N PHE A 215 5.12 -7.21 -10.72
CA PHE A 215 4.01 -8.13 -11.01
C PHE A 215 2.63 -7.51 -10.83
N THR A 216 2.43 -6.67 -9.81
CA THR A 216 1.14 -5.97 -9.62
C THR A 216 0.83 -4.96 -10.73
N LYS A 217 1.83 -4.58 -11.53
CA LYS A 217 1.68 -3.77 -12.74
C LYS A 217 1.57 -4.61 -14.01
N LEU A 218 2.38 -5.67 -14.12
CA LEU A 218 2.34 -6.63 -15.22
C LEU A 218 0.95 -7.27 -15.34
N PHE A 219 0.33 -7.56 -14.21
CA PHE A 219 -1.08 -7.91 -14.08
C PHE A 219 -1.81 -6.73 -13.46
N PRO A 220 -2.50 -5.86 -14.23
CA PRO A 220 -3.01 -4.53 -13.83
C PRO A 220 -3.96 -4.47 -12.62
N THR A 221 -3.46 -4.85 -11.45
CA THR A 221 -4.17 -4.95 -10.17
C THR A 221 -3.79 -3.80 -9.24
N GLN A 222 -2.63 -3.16 -9.48
CA GLN A 222 -2.21 -1.97 -8.74
C GLN A 222 -3.05 -0.75 -9.09
N MET A 223 -3.29 -0.46 -10.36
CA MET A 223 -4.16 0.63 -10.80
C MET A 223 -5.25 0.03 -11.69
N PRO A 224 -6.31 -0.55 -11.09
CA PRO A 224 -7.41 -1.14 -11.84
C PRO A 224 -8.11 -0.10 -12.69
N TYR A 225 -8.70 -0.56 -13.80
CA TYR A 225 -9.59 0.26 -14.61
C TYR A 225 -10.73 0.84 -13.75
N PRO A 226 -11.14 2.11 -13.95
CA PRO A 226 -12.19 2.73 -13.16
C PRO A 226 -13.49 1.91 -13.16
N SER A 227 -14.09 1.72 -11.98
CA SER A 227 -15.42 1.12 -11.86
C SER A 227 -16.49 2.05 -12.44
N LEU A 228 -17.70 1.56 -12.69
CA LEU A 228 -18.77 2.40 -13.23
C LEU A 228 -19.11 3.55 -12.28
N GLY A 229 -19.13 3.29 -10.97
CA GLY A 229 -19.29 4.31 -9.94
C GLY A 229 -18.22 5.39 -10.01
N LEU A 230 -16.94 5.03 -10.22
CA LEU A 230 -15.86 6.00 -10.41
C LEU A 230 -16.02 6.81 -11.71
N LEU A 231 -16.46 6.17 -12.81
CA LEU A 231 -16.72 6.89 -14.06
C LEU A 231 -17.92 7.86 -13.96
N ASN A 232 -18.78 7.68 -12.97
CA ASN A 232 -19.94 8.52 -12.71
C ASN A 232 -19.65 9.66 -11.69
N THR A 233 -18.53 9.58 -10.98
CA THR A 233 -18.06 10.62 -10.04
C THR A 233 -17.58 11.87 -10.79
N ASN A 234 -17.80 13.06 -10.22
CA ASN A 234 -17.27 14.29 -10.81
C ASN A 234 -15.75 14.32 -10.72
N PHE A 235 -15.10 14.83 -11.77
CA PHE A 235 -13.63 14.89 -11.82
C PHE A 235 -13.02 15.66 -10.63
N GLY A 236 -13.66 16.75 -10.21
CA GLY A 236 -13.23 17.57 -9.06
C GLY A 236 -13.38 16.89 -7.69
N ASP A 237 -14.08 15.76 -7.60
CA ASP A 237 -14.24 15.00 -6.36
C ASP A 237 -13.09 13.99 -6.14
N PHE A 238 -12.14 13.89 -7.06
CA PHE A 238 -10.97 13.02 -6.91
C PHE A 238 -9.79 13.73 -6.28
N THR A 239 -9.06 13.03 -5.40
CA THR A 239 -7.74 13.48 -4.96
C THR A 239 -6.74 13.43 -6.12
N THR A 240 -5.66 14.22 -6.02
CA THR A 240 -4.55 14.22 -7.01
C THR A 240 -4.01 12.81 -7.25
N GLN A 241 -3.83 12.04 -6.18
CA GLN A 241 -3.43 10.64 -6.27
C GLN A 241 -4.41 9.80 -7.09
N LYS A 242 -5.72 9.91 -6.80
CA LYS A 242 -6.75 9.12 -7.48
C LYS A 242 -6.79 9.46 -8.96
N ILE A 243 -6.66 10.75 -9.32
CA ILE A 243 -6.57 11.20 -10.72
C ILE A 243 -5.40 10.52 -11.43
N TYR A 244 -4.19 10.53 -10.83
CA TYR A 244 -3.02 9.86 -11.42
C TYR A 244 -3.26 8.36 -11.63
N TRP A 245 -3.80 7.68 -10.62
CA TRP A 245 -4.06 6.25 -10.68
C TRP A 245 -5.11 5.87 -11.73
N LEU A 246 -6.20 6.65 -11.84
CA LEU A 246 -7.22 6.41 -12.86
C LEU A 246 -6.65 6.70 -14.26
N SER A 247 -5.80 7.72 -14.42
CA SER A 247 -5.14 8.04 -15.70
C SER A 247 -4.27 6.89 -16.20
N VAL A 248 -3.51 6.24 -15.32
CA VAL A 248 -2.75 5.02 -15.66
C VAL A 248 -3.69 3.82 -15.85
N GLY A 249 -4.73 3.69 -15.02
CA GLY A 249 -5.68 2.58 -15.05
C GLY A 249 -6.52 2.50 -16.34
N ILE A 250 -6.80 3.63 -16.99
CA ILE A 250 -7.48 3.65 -18.30
C ILE A 250 -6.56 3.23 -19.46
N VAL A 251 -5.23 3.22 -19.25
CA VAL A 251 -4.22 2.76 -20.21
C VAL A 251 -3.46 1.55 -19.65
N PRO A 252 -4.10 0.37 -19.53
CA PRO A 252 -3.53 -0.76 -18.80
C PRO A 252 -2.18 -1.23 -19.36
N TRP A 253 -1.95 -1.14 -20.68
CA TRP A 253 -0.67 -1.52 -21.29
C TRP A 253 0.51 -0.63 -20.91
N TYR A 254 0.26 0.64 -20.56
CA TYR A 254 1.30 1.52 -20.01
C TYR A 254 1.75 1.03 -18.63
N GLN A 255 0.81 0.61 -17.79
CA GLN A 255 1.10 -0.03 -16.52
C GLN A 255 1.89 -1.34 -16.73
N VAL A 256 1.47 -2.20 -17.67
CA VAL A 256 2.19 -3.44 -18.01
C VAL A 256 3.63 -3.16 -18.41
N PHE A 257 3.86 -2.15 -19.26
CA PHE A 257 5.21 -1.72 -19.65
C PHE A 257 6.06 -1.35 -18.43
N GLY A 258 5.53 -0.53 -17.52
CA GLY A 258 6.19 -0.21 -16.25
C GLY A 258 6.51 -1.46 -15.42
N GLY A 259 5.58 -2.42 -15.37
CA GLY A 259 5.80 -3.71 -14.71
C GLY A 259 6.92 -4.53 -15.33
N VAL A 260 7.01 -4.58 -16.67
CA VAL A 260 8.12 -5.24 -17.38
C VAL A 260 9.46 -4.58 -17.04
N VAL A 261 9.53 -3.25 -17.07
CA VAL A 261 10.75 -2.50 -16.71
C VAL A 261 11.21 -2.85 -15.29
N GLU A 262 10.28 -2.86 -14.33
CA GLU A 262 10.55 -3.20 -12.92
C GLU A 262 11.02 -4.66 -12.74
N ILE A 263 10.36 -5.62 -13.40
CA ILE A 263 10.73 -7.03 -13.35
C ILE A 263 12.09 -7.26 -14.00
N VAL A 264 12.37 -6.65 -15.16
CA VAL A 264 13.67 -6.75 -15.82
C VAL A 264 14.78 -6.16 -14.95
N ALA A 265 14.56 -4.98 -14.37
CA ALA A 265 15.51 -4.37 -13.44
C ALA A 265 15.83 -5.33 -12.28
N GLY A 266 14.81 -5.91 -11.65
CA GLY A 266 14.98 -6.88 -10.55
C GLY A 266 15.66 -8.19 -10.99
N ALA A 267 15.30 -8.73 -12.16
CA ALA A 267 15.90 -9.94 -12.72
C ALA A 267 17.41 -9.78 -12.91
N LEU A 268 17.83 -8.65 -13.48
CA LEU A 268 19.24 -8.32 -13.72
C LEU A 268 20.03 -8.24 -12.41
N LEU A 269 19.42 -7.85 -11.30
CA LEU A 269 20.08 -7.80 -10.00
C LEU A 269 20.43 -9.18 -9.43
N PHE A 270 19.78 -10.26 -9.85
CA PHE A 270 20.14 -11.62 -9.42
C PHE A 270 21.45 -12.13 -10.04
N PHE A 271 21.92 -11.52 -11.12
CA PHE A 271 23.15 -11.91 -11.80
C PHE A 271 24.25 -10.86 -11.60
N ARG A 272 25.42 -11.31 -11.11
CA ARG A 272 26.53 -10.40 -10.78
C ARG A 272 27.08 -9.63 -11.98
N LYS A 273 26.89 -10.16 -13.19
CA LYS A 273 27.36 -9.56 -14.45
C LYS A 273 26.45 -8.44 -14.96
N THR A 274 25.21 -8.39 -14.51
CA THR A 274 24.19 -7.44 -14.98
C THR A 274 23.73 -6.49 -13.89
N THR A 275 24.41 -6.50 -12.74
CA THR A 275 24.02 -5.70 -11.56
C THR A 275 23.98 -4.22 -11.87
N THR A 276 25.00 -3.69 -12.57
CA THR A 276 25.09 -2.28 -12.92
C THR A 276 23.90 -1.84 -13.78
N TYR A 277 23.58 -2.60 -14.84
CA TYR A 277 22.41 -2.32 -15.69
C TYR A 277 21.09 -2.40 -14.93
N GLY A 278 20.91 -3.45 -14.12
CA GLY A 278 19.72 -3.62 -13.28
C GLY A 278 19.55 -2.47 -12.29
N ALA A 279 20.64 -2.03 -11.66
CA ALA A 279 20.62 -0.92 -10.71
C ALA A 279 20.37 0.43 -11.39
N ILE A 280 20.96 0.70 -12.57
CA ILE A 280 20.69 1.94 -13.33
C ILE A 280 19.21 1.99 -13.72
N LEU A 281 18.68 0.89 -14.28
CA LEU A 281 17.28 0.81 -14.67
C LEU A 281 16.35 0.97 -13.45
N LEU A 282 16.70 0.33 -12.32
CA LEU A 282 15.96 0.45 -11.07
C LEU A 282 16.00 1.88 -10.51
N ALA A 283 17.16 2.54 -10.51
CA ALA A 283 17.30 3.92 -10.04
C ALA A 283 16.49 4.89 -10.90
N ALA A 284 16.52 4.73 -12.23
CA ALA A 284 15.76 5.57 -13.15
C ALA A 284 14.25 5.39 -12.97
N ALA A 285 13.77 4.14 -13.01
CA ALA A 285 12.34 3.84 -12.88
C ALA A 285 11.78 4.25 -11.52
N LEU A 286 12.49 3.95 -10.43
CA LEU A 286 12.00 4.23 -9.08
C LEU A 286 12.23 5.69 -8.71
N GLY A 287 13.21 6.36 -9.31
CA GLY A 287 13.41 7.81 -9.16
C GLY A 287 12.20 8.59 -9.67
N ASP A 288 11.73 8.24 -10.87
CA ASP A 288 10.49 8.82 -11.43
C ASP A 288 9.29 8.52 -10.54
N ILE A 289 9.10 7.26 -10.13
CA ILE A 289 8.01 6.86 -9.23
C ILE A 289 8.08 7.60 -7.89
N THR A 290 9.26 7.79 -7.32
CA THR A 290 9.46 8.57 -6.09
C THR A 290 8.96 10.00 -6.29
N PHE A 291 9.36 10.65 -7.38
CA PHE A 291 8.94 12.01 -7.68
C PHE A 291 7.42 12.13 -7.89
N VAL A 292 6.83 11.22 -8.67
CA VAL A 292 5.37 11.13 -8.86
C VAL A 292 4.66 10.97 -7.51
N ASN A 293 5.19 10.18 -6.58
CA ASN A 293 4.58 10.00 -5.27
C ASN A 293 4.63 11.26 -4.39
N TYR A 294 5.65 12.09 -4.54
CA TYR A 294 5.68 13.41 -3.90
C TYR A 294 4.71 14.38 -4.56
N ALA A 295 4.69 14.42 -5.90
CA ALA A 295 3.87 15.35 -6.67
C ALA A 295 2.36 15.08 -6.52
N TYR A 296 1.96 13.80 -6.47
CA TYR A 296 0.56 13.37 -6.42
C TYR A 296 0.13 12.84 -5.04
N ASP A 297 0.92 13.05 -3.99
CA ASP A 297 0.66 12.59 -2.61
C ASP A 297 0.43 11.06 -2.46
N GLY A 298 1.07 10.26 -3.31
CA GLY A 298 0.80 8.82 -3.47
C GLY A 298 1.12 7.92 -2.26
N GLY A 299 1.73 8.47 -1.20
CA GLY A 299 1.89 7.80 0.08
C GLY A 299 2.87 6.62 0.09
N VAL A 300 3.61 6.39 -1.00
CA VAL A 300 4.63 5.32 -1.08
C VAL A 300 6.04 5.83 -1.41
N HIS A 301 6.28 7.14 -1.29
CA HIS A 301 7.54 7.80 -1.66
C HIS A 301 8.77 7.27 -0.91
N VAL A 302 8.66 6.99 0.40
CA VAL A 302 9.79 6.44 1.19
C VAL A 302 10.21 5.07 0.67
N TYR A 303 9.23 4.22 0.37
CA TYR A 303 9.49 2.86 -0.13
C TYR A 303 9.99 2.86 -1.58
N ALA A 304 9.54 3.79 -2.42
CA ALA A 304 10.12 3.97 -3.75
C ALA A 304 11.58 4.48 -3.66
N PHE A 305 11.84 5.48 -2.81
CA PHE A 305 13.17 6.05 -2.62
C PHE A 305 14.14 5.07 -1.98
N TYR A 306 13.65 4.14 -1.16
CA TYR A 306 14.42 3.01 -0.65
C TYR A 306 15.13 2.24 -1.78
N PHE A 307 14.41 1.90 -2.86
CA PHE A 307 15.03 1.20 -3.99
C PHE A 307 15.98 2.08 -4.79
N VAL A 308 15.72 3.38 -4.91
CA VAL A 308 16.65 4.35 -5.50
C VAL A 308 17.96 4.34 -4.70
N PHE A 309 17.88 4.48 -3.38
CA PHE A 309 19.04 4.46 -2.50
C PHE A 309 19.85 3.16 -2.61
N LEU A 310 19.18 2.00 -2.57
CA LEU A 310 19.86 0.71 -2.75
C LEU A 310 20.53 0.59 -4.12
N SER A 311 19.88 1.10 -5.16
CA SER A 311 20.43 1.09 -6.53
C SER A 311 21.65 1.99 -6.66
N LEU A 312 21.60 3.20 -6.12
CA LEU A 312 22.73 4.12 -6.10
C LEU A 312 23.93 3.52 -5.35
N PHE A 313 23.69 2.84 -4.23
CA PHE A 313 24.74 2.09 -3.53
C PHE A 313 25.40 1.01 -4.41
N LEU A 314 24.60 0.30 -5.22
CA LEU A 314 25.13 -0.73 -6.11
C LEU A 314 25.93 -0.16 -7.27
N ILE A 315 25.47 0.97 -7.84
CA ILE A 315 26.12 1.69 -8.93
C ILE A 315 27.41 2.35 -8.46
N ALA A 316 27.48 2.82 -7.20
CA ALA A 316 28.63 3.54 -6.66
C ALA A 316 29.99 2.83 -6.85
N ASP A 317 29.99 1.48 -6.82
CA ASP A 317 31.19 0.68 -7.06
C ASP A 317 31.67 0.71 -8.53
N ASP A 318 30.77 0.99 -9.46
CA ASP A 318 31.03 1.03 -10.90
C ASP A 318 31.22 2.47 -11.41
N VAL A 319 30.83 3.51 -10.64
CA VAL A 319 30.91 4.93 -11.07
C VAL A 319 32.32 5.33 -11.54
N PRO A 320 33.42 5.06 -10.81
CA PRO A 320 34.74 5.47 -11.27
C PRO A 320 35.13 4.80 -12.59
N ASP A 321 34.78 3.53 -12.75
CA ASP A 321 35.08 2.77 -13.96
C ASP A 321 34.24 3.27 -15.15
N LEU A 322 32.95 3.51 -14.93
CA LEU A 322 32.03 4.06 -15.93
C LEU A 322 32.43 5.49 -16.35
N TYR A 323 32.86 6.33 -15.40
CA TYR A 323 33.31 7.68 -15.70
C TYR A 323 34.60 7.66 -16.52
N ASN A 324 35.57 6.82 -16.15
CA ASN A 324 36.81 6.68 -16.92
C ASN A 324 36.52 6.15 -18.34
N LEU A 325 35.61 5.19 -18.48
CA LEU A 325 35.28 4.58 -19.77
C LEU A 325 34.44 5.52 -20.67
N LEU A 326 33.36 6.10 -20.14
CA LEU A 326 32.35 6.81 -20.94
C LEU A 326 32.62 8.31 -21.06
N ILE A 327 33.24 8.92 -20.04
CA ILE A 327 33.47 10.38 -20.02
C ILE A 327 34.91 10.71 -20.36
N ARG A 328 35.87 9.97 -19.80
CA ARG A 328 37.30 10.18 -20.11
C ARG A 328 37.80 9.35 -21.28
N GLU A 329 36.95 8.46 -21.82
CA GLU A 329 37.25 7.59 -22.97
C GLU A 329 38.52 6.74 -22.77
N LYS A 330 38.82 6.38 -21.52
CA LYS A 330 39.99 5.57 -21.17
C LYS A 330 39.62 4.09 -21.13
N TYR A 331 40.45 3.27 -21.77
CA TYR A 331 40.38 1.82 -21.61
C TYR A 331 40.40 1.48 -20.11
N THR A 332 39.31 0.86 -19.64
CA THR A 332 39.07 0.62 -18.22
C THR A 332 38.72 -0.84 -18.02
N VAL A 333 39.45 -1.50 -17.11
CA VAL A 333 39.18 -2.89 -16.71
C VAL A 333 38.63 -2.87 -15.28
N PRO A 334 37.34 -3.17 -15.07
CA PRO A 334 36.75 -3.15 -13.74
C PRO A 334 37.44 -4.18 -12.82
N HIS A 335 37.93 -3.71 -11.68
CA HIS A 335 38.54 -4.59 -10.69
C HIS A 335 37.51 -5.04 -9.65
N LYS A 336 37.05 -6.30 -9.74
CA LYS A 336 36.05 -6.88 -8.83
C LYS A 336 36.63 -8.03 -8.00
N ILE A 337 36.31 -8.03 -6.71
CA ILE A 337 36.77 -9.05 -5.75
C ILE A 337 35.63 -10.03 -5.50
N TYR A 338 35.94 -11.33 -5.64
CA TYR A 338 34.98 -12.40 -5.44
C TYR A 338 35.51 -13.40 -4.42
N PRO A 339 34.67 -13.89 -3.48
CA PRO A 339 35.02 -15.02 -2.66
C PRO A 339 35.31 -16.26 -3.51
N ASP A 340 36.17 -17.13 -2.99
CA ASP A 340 36.48 -18.40 -3.62
C ASP A 340 35.36 -19.42 -3.38
N PHE A 341 34.69 -19.82 -4.46
CA PHE A 341 33.61 -20.81 -4.46
C PHE A 341 34.04 -22.16 -5.06
N ARG A 342 35.35 -22.48 -5.12
CA ARG A 342 35.85 -23.75 -5.68
C ARG A 342 35.39 -24.98 -4.90
N LYS A 343 35.16 -24.86 -3.59
CA LYS A 343 34.65 -25.98 -2.78
C LYS A 343 33.25 -26.41 -3.29
N PRO A 344 33.01 -27.71 -3.55
CA PRO A 344 31.76 -28.18 -4.16
C PRO A 344 30.50 -27.71 -3.43
N TRP A 345 30.47 -27.81 -2.09
CA TRP A 345 29.30 -27.40 -1.30
C TRP A 345 28.99 -25.89 -1.46
N LEU A 346 30.01 -25.02 -1.49
CA LEU A 346 29.83 -23.58 -1.72
C LEU A 346 29.29 -23.28 -3.12
N LYS A 347 29.76 -24.02 -4.15
CA LYS A 347 29.26 -23.90 -5.52
C LYS A 347 27.79 -24.31 -5.60
N TYR A 348 27.44 -25.48 -5.08
CA TYR A 348 26.08 -26.02 -5.14
C TYR A 348 25.10 -25.22 -4.28
N THR A 349 25.47 -24.80 -3.07
CA THR A 349 24.64 -23.93 -2.22
C THR A 349 24.30 -22.61 -2.92
N ARG A 350 25.29 -21.95 -3.55
CA ARG A 350 25.06 -20.71 -4.30
C ARG A 350 24.11 -20.91 -5.48
N VAL A 351 24.28 -22.00 -6.24
CA VAL A 351 23.41 -22.31 -7.38
C VAL A 351 22.01 -22.66 -6.91
N GLY A 352 21.88 -23.49 -5.87
CA GLY A 352 20.62 -23.89 -5.27
C GLY A 352 19.82 -22.71 -4.73
N LEU A 353 20.45 -21.83 -3.93
CA LEU A 353 19.79 -20.62 -3.40
C LEU A 353 19.31 -19.69 -4.52
N LYS A 354 20.13 -19.53 -5.56
CA LYS A 354 19.76 -18.71 -6.72
C LYS A 354 18.59 -19.32 -7.51
N ALA A 355 18.64 -20.63 -7.77
CA ALA A 355 17.56 -21.34 -8.46
C ALA A 355 16.26 -21.28 -7.65
N LEU A 356 16.34 -21.48 -6.33
CA LEU A 356 15.19 -21.37 -5.43
C LEU A 356 14.58 -19.97 -5.45
N THR A 357 15.41 -18.92 -5.37
CA THR A 357 14.93 -17.53 -5.48
C THR A 357 14.24 -17.31 -6.83
N PHE A 358 14.83 -17.80 -7.92
CA PHE A 358 14.23 -17.66 -9.24
C PHE A 358 12.89 -18.40 -9.35
N ILE A 359 12.80 -19.65 -8.88
CA ILE A 359 11.56 -20.43 -8.89
C ILE A 359 10.46 -19.75 -8.06
N ILE A 360 10.79 -19.25 -6.88
CA ILE A 360 9.81 -18.57 -6.01
C ILE A 360 9.31 -17.28 -6.67
N PHE A 361 10.22 -16.40 -7.09
CA PHE A 361 9.86 -15.05 -7.53
C PHE A 361 9.48 -14.94 -9.01
N PHE A 362 9.82 -15.91 -9.86
CA PHE A 362 9.38 -15.95 -11.27
C PHE A 362 8.40 -17.07 -11.56
N GLY A 363 8.47 -18.21 -10.87
CA GLY A 363 7.54 -19.32 -11.06
C GLY A 363 6.29 -19.16 -10.20
N VAL A 364 6.45 -19.32 -8.88
CA VAL A 364 5.33 -19.33 -7.94
C VAL A 364 4.63 -17.97 -7.91
N LEU A 365 5.38 -16.86 -7.85
CA LEU A 365 4.79 -15.53 -7.83
C LEU A 365 3.98 -15.24 -9.09
N THR A 366 4.50 -15.53 -10.29
CA THR A 366 3.75 -15.40 -11.55
C THR A 366 2.46 -16.21 -11.52
N TYR A 367 2.52 -17.48 -11.10
CA TYR A 367 1.33 -18.31 -10.99
C TYR A 367 0.29 -17.68 -10.06
N THR A 368 0.69 -17.31 -8.84
CA THR A 368 -0.21 -16.70 -7.86
C THR A 368 -0.78 -15.35 -8.31
N GLU A 369 -0.01 -14.54 -9.04
CA GLU A 369 -0.47 -13.26 -9.59
C GLU A 369 -1.44 -13.42 -10.76
N VAL A 370 -1.25 -14.43 -11.62
CA VAL A 370 -2.25 -14.79 -12.64
C VAL A 370 -3.57 -15.20 -11.98
N ILE A 371 -3.50 -15.98 -10.91
CA ILE A 371 -4.69 -16.39 -10.15
C ILE A 371 -5.36 -15.19 -9.47
N ASN A 372 -4.59 -14.33 -8.80
CA ASN A 372 -5.05 -13.08 -8.19
C ASN A 372 -5.74 -12.18 -9.23
N PHE A 373 -5.09 -11.90 -10.35
CA PHE A 373 -5.64 -11.05 -11.41
C PHE A 373 -6.94 -11.60 -12.00
N LYS A 374 -7.06 -12.92 -12.20
CA LYS A 374 -8.25 -13.52 -12.82
C LYS A 374 -9.40 -13.74 -11.86
N TYR A 375 -9.13 -14.06 -10.60
CA TYR A 375 -10.14 -14.64 -9.71
C TYR A 375 -10.22 -14.01 -8.32
N ASP A 376 -9.17 -13.34 -7.84
CA ASP A 376 -9.18 -12.73 -6.52
C ASP A 376 -8.51 -11.34 -6.44
N PRO A 377 -8.87 -10.39 -7.32
CA PRO A 377 -8.10 -9.15 -7.51
C PRO A 377 -8.13 -8.26 -6.27
N TYR A 378 -6.99 -8.05 -5.63
CA TYR A 378 -6.94 -7.47 -4.28
C TYR A 378 -7.49 -6.02 -4.06
N LYS A 379 -7.71 -5.23 -5.12
CA LYS A 379 -8.29 -3.87 -5.04
C LYS A 379 -9.78 -3.80 -5.35
N GLN A 380 -10.32 -4.82 -6.01
CA GLN A 380 -11.73 -4.89 -6.40
C GLN A 380 -12.37 -6.07 -5.67
N PRO A 381 -13.62 -5.97 -5.21
CA PRO A 381 -14.34 -7.14 -4.68
C PRO A 381 -14.28 -8.34 -5.63
N SER A 382 -14.04 -9.55 -5.10
CA SER A 382 -13.94 -10.78 -5.91
C SER A 382 -15.28 -11.45 -6.15
N THR A 383 -16.22 -11.26 -5.23
CA THR A 383 -17.53 -11.90 -5.33
C THR A 383 -18.33 -11.25 -6.46
N ALA A 384 -18.86 -12.08 -7.36
CA ALA A 384 -19.70 -11.62 -8.45
C ALA A 384 -20.98 -10.97 -7.93
N GLY A 385 -21.33 -9.81 -8.49
CA GLY A 385 -22.58 -9.13 -8.17
C GLY A 385 -23.78 -9.84 -8.81
N VAL A 386 -25.00 -9.55 -8.34
CA VAL A 386 -26.23 -10.14 -8.91
C VAL A 386 -26.35 -9.75 -10.38
N LYS A 387 -26.25 -10.73 -11.29
CA LYS A 387 -26.14 -10.52 -12.74
C LYS A 387 -27.25 -9.65 -13.31
N LYS A 388 -28.48 -9.87 -12.86
CA LYS A 388 -29.65 -9.08 -13.27
C LYS A 388 -29.58 -7.62 -12.84
N LEU A 389 -28.86 -7.28 -11.77
CA LEU A 389 -28.83 -5.91 -11.24
C LEU A 389 -27.72 -5.06 -11.85
N ARG A 390 -26.70 -5.62 -12.50
CA ARG A 390 -25.51 -4.89 -12.95
C ARG A 390 -25.82 -3.80 -13.98
N GLY A 391 -25.25 -2.61 -13.81
CA GLY A 391 -25.39 -1.47 -14.73
C GLY A 391 -25.66 -0.13 -14.05
N ASN A 392 -25.86 0.90 -14.88
CA ASN A 392 -26.23 2.25 -14.45
C ASN A 392 -27.74 2.45 -14.46
N TYR A 393 -28.26 3.17 -13.46
CA TYR A 393 -29.67 3.40 -13.28
C TYR A 393 -29.98 4.87 -13.00
N ARG A 394 -31.07 5.35 -13.59
CA ARG A 394 -31.73 6.58 -13.18
C ARG A 394 -32.67 6.28 -12.04
N VAL A 395 -32.66 7.14 -11.01
CA VAL A 395 -33.63 7.07 -9.92
C VAL A 395 -34.88 7.82 -10.36
N THR A 396 -35.93 7.10 -10.76
CA THR A 396 -37.17 7.70 -11.28
C THR A 396 -38.19 7.95 -10.18
N GLU A 397 -38.19 7.15 -9.12
CA GLU A 397 -39.01 7.35 -7.92
C GLU A 397 -38.17 7.14 -6.67
N PHE A 398 -38.38 7.97 -5.65
CA PHE A 398 -37.70 7.87 -4.36
C PHE A 398 -38.66 8.26 -3.26
N LYS A 399 -38.88 7.37 -2.30
CA LYS A 399 -39.70 7.61 -1.12
C LYS A 399 -38.95 7.26 0.15
N ILE A 400 -39.18 8.05 1.19
CA ILE A 400 -38.77 7.74 2.56
C ILE A 400 -40.02 7.78 3.43
N ASN A 401 -40.24 6.76 4.26
CA ASN A 401 -41.40 6.66 5.14
C ASN A 401 -42.75 6.81 4.39
N GLY A 402 -42.79 6.37 3.13
CA GLY A 402 -43.95 6.48 2.24
C GLY A 402 -44.08 7.81 1.50
N GLU A 403 -43.35 8.84 1.91
CA GLU A 403 -43.40 10.18 1.30
C GLU A 403 -42.50 10.29 0.08
N VAL A 404 -43.04 10.77 -1.04
CA VAL A 404 -42.28 11.00 -2.28
C VAL A 404 -41.36 12.20 -2.10
N ILE A 405 -40.06 11.99 -2.26
CA ILE A 405 -39.08 13.07 -2.35
C ILE A 405 -38.81 13.32 -3.84
N PRO A 406 -39.29 14.43 -4.43
CA PRO A 406 -39.12 14.71 -5.85
C PRO A 406 -37.64 14.89 -6.23
N TYR A 407 -37.35 14.81 -7.52
CA TYR A 407 -35.98 15.06 -7.99
C TYR A 407 -35.53 16.48 -7.66
N ASN A 408 -34.45 16.58 -6.89
CA ASN A 408 -33.76 17.82 -6.61
C ASN A 408 -32.24 17.52 -6.57
N PRO A 409 -31.42 18.13 -7.46
CA PRO A 409 -29.98 17.88 -7.49
C PRO A 409 -29.25 18.38 -6.24
N LEU A 410 -29.88 19.21 -5.42
CA LEU A 410 -29.32 19.71 -4.17
C LEU A 410 -29.73 18.87 -2.95
N ASP A 411 -30.57 17.85 -3.12
CA ASP A 411 -31.06 17.02 -2.02
C ASP A 411 -29.95 16.12 -1.45
N SER A 412 -29.81 16.13 -0.12
CA SER A 412 -28.76 15.41 0.60
C SER A 412 -29.12 13.96 0.98
N VAL A 413 -30.37 13.54 0.72
CA VAL A 413 -30.93 12.23 1.06
C VAL A 413 -31.32 11.46 -0.20
N ARG A 414 -32.00 12.11 -1.15
CA ARG A 414 -32.45 11.48 -2.40
C ARG A 414 -31.28 11.01 -3.24
N TRP A 415 -31.34 9.75 -3.66
CA TRP A 415 -30.40 9.21 -4.63
C TRP A 415 -30.65 9.85 -6.00
N GLN A 416 -29.60 10.39 -6.61
CA GLN A 416 -29.66 11.00 -7.93
C GLN A 416 -29.51 9.95 -9.04
N GLU A 417 -28.58 9.04 -8.83
CA GLU A 417 -28.29 7.89 -9.70
C GLU A 417 -27.79 6.73 -8.85
N ALA A 418 -27.91 5.52 -9.39
CA ALA A 418 -27.40 4.31 -8.76
C ALA A 418 -26.66 3.44 -9.78
N THR A 419 -25.71 2.66 -9.30
CA THR A 419 -24.87 1.81 -10.14
C THR A 419 -24.53 0.52 -9.41
N PHE A 420 -24.90 -0.61 -10.00
CA PHE A 420 -24.46 -1.92 -9.57
C PHE A 420 -23.25 -2.35 -10.40
N GLU A 421 -22.12 -2.59 -9.74
CA GLU A 421 -20.90 -3.05 -10.39
C GLU A 421 -21.01 -4.53 -10.82
N ASN A 422 -20.01 -5.02 -11.55
CA ASN A 422 -19.92 -6.45 -11.88
C ASN A 422 -19.70 -7.34 -10.65
N TRP A 423 -19.29 -6.73 -9.54
CA TRP A 423 -19.07 -7.35 -8.24
C TRP A 423 -20.05 -6.83 -7.19
N THR A 424 -19.91 -7.29 -5.96
CA THR A 424 -20.79 -6.98 -4.81
C THR A 424 -20.66 -5.54 -4.30
N THR A 425 -20.82 -4.54 -5.17
CA THR A 425 -20.85 -3.12 -4.80
C THR A 425 -22.00 -2.41 -5.49
N LEU A 426 -22.80 -1.71 -4.68
CA LEU A 426 -23.78 -0.72 -5.09
C LEU A 426 -23.20 0.67 -4.80
N THR A 427 -23.19 1.54 -5.80
CA THR A 427 -22.89 2.96 -5.60
C THR A 427 -24.10 3.82 -5.91
N PHE A 428 -24.23 4.95 -5.23
CA PHE A 428 -25.27 5.93 -5.50
C PHE A 428 -24.78 7.33 -5.13
N ARG A 429 -25.31 8.35 -5.81
CA ARG A 429 -24.93 9.75 -5.57
C ARG A 429 -26.00 10.49 -4.79
N VAL A 430 -25.57 11.24 -3.77
CA VAL A 430 -26.40 12.19 -2.99
C VAL A 430 -25.67 13.53 -2.91
N ASN A 431 -26.36 14.66 -2.71
CA ASN A 431 -25.70 15.95 -2.50
C ASN A 431 -25.23 16.09 -1.04
N LYS A 432 -24.31 15.22 -0.61
CA LYS A 432 -23.74 15.25 0.73
C LYS A 432 -22.28 14.80 0.68
N PRO A 433 -21.32 15.64 1.14
CA PRO A 433 -19.92 15.30 1.13
C PRO A 433 -19.63 14.07 2.00
N VAL A 434 -18.80 13.17 1.49
CA VAL A 434 -18.26 12.02 2.21
C VAL A 434 -16.85 12.33 2.73
N LEU A 435 -16.49 11.75 3.88
CA LEU A 435 -15.12 11.81 4.37
C LEU A 435 -14.21 11.00 3.43
N ILE A 436 -13.10 11.61 3.00
CA ILE A 436 -12.14 10.97 2.11
C ILE A 436 -11.45 9.83 2.87
N ASP A 437 -11.43 8.64 2.26
CA ASP A 437 -10.53 7.56 2.69
C ASP A 437 -9.12 7.84 2.12
N PRO A 438 -8.12 8.18 2.96
CA PRO A 438 -6.77 8.49 2.51
C PRO A 438 -5.94 7.23 2.19
N SER A 439 -6.54 6.02 2.29
CA SER A 439 -5.86 4.77 1.95
C SER A 439 -5.67 4.60 0.43
N ASN A 440 -4.93 3.56 0.07
CA ASN A 440 -4.71 3.14 -1.31
C ASN A 440 -5.78 2.18 -1.87
N GLY A 441 -6.88 1.98 -1.13
CA GLY A 441 -8.04 1.25 -1.64
C GLY A 441 -7.95 -0.28 -1.62
N GLY A 442 -7.00 -0.88 -0.90
CA GLY A 442 -6.91 -2.34 -0.79
C GLY A 442 -5.57 -2.82 -0.24
N GLY A 443 -5.23 -4.09 -0.48
CA GLY A 443 -3.84 -4.57 -0.36
C GLY A 443 -3.64 -5.87 0.39
N SER A 444 -4.25 -5.98 1.56
CA SER A 444 -4.10 -7.12 2.47
C SER A 444 -5.42 -7.84 2.77
N PRO A 445 -6.59 -7.16 2.86
CA PRO A 445 -7.83 -7.84 3.19
C PRO A 445 -8.35 -8.81 2.14
N MET A 446 -8.77 -10.00 2.58
CA MET A 446 -9.45 -10.96 1.71
C MET A 446 -10.95 -10.68 1.54
N ARG A 447 -11.58 -10.01 2.51
CA ARG A 447 -13.01 -9.68 2.52
C ARG A 447 -13.34 -8.50 1.61
N ASP A 448 -14.40 -8.61 0.83
CA ASP A 448 -14.80 -7.63 -0.19
C ASP A 448 -15.19 -6.27 0.39
N ILE A 449 -15.82 -6.24 1.58
CA ILE A 449 -16.12 -5.00 2.32
C ILE A 449 -14.87 -4.17 2.67
N GLN A 450 -13.68 -4.80 2.68
CA GLN A 450 -12.41 -4.15 2.98
C GLN A 450 -11.60 -3.78 1.73
N ARG A 451 -12.11 -4.06 0.53
CA ARG A 451 -11.53 -3.62 -0.74
C ARG A 451 -12.20 -2.31 -1.14
N THR A 452 -11.53 -1.21 -0.89
CA THR A 452 -12.12 0.14 -0.87
C THR A 452 -11.67 1.02 -2.03
N PHE A 453 -11.14 0.45 -3.12
CA PHE A 453 -10.62 1.24 -4.24
C PHE A 453 -11.67 2.17 -4.87
N GLU A 454 -12.95 1.81 -4.83
CA GLU A 454 -14.04 2.66 -5.34
C GLU A 454 -14.29 3.91 -4.50
N ILE A 455 -13.80 3.97 -3.25
CA ILE A 455 -13.98 5.11 -2.33
C ILE A 455 -12.66 5.79 -1.92
N SER A 456 -11.52 5.12 -2.09
CA SER A 456 -10.22 5.67 -1.75
C SER A 456 -9.90 6.89 -2.62
N GLY A 457 -9.60 8.03 -2.00
CA GLY A 457 -9.35 9.29 -2.70
C GLY A 457 -10.56 9.84 -3.45
N VAL A 458 -11.78 9.51 -3.02
CA VAL A 458 -13.04 10.01 -3.58
C VAL A 458 -13.78 10.83 -2.52
N ALA A 459 -14.11 12.07 -2.87
CA ALA A 459 -14.87 13.02 -2.10
C ALA A 459 -16.30 13.16 -2.66
N GLY A 460 -16.93 14.31 -2.42
CA GLY A 460 -18.24 14.64 -2.97
C GLY A 460 -19.34 13.69 -2.48
N GLY A 461 -20.29 13.40 -3.37
CA GLY A 461 -21.55 12.72 -3.05
C GLY A 461 -21.61 11.22 -3.30
N GLN A 462 -20.53 10.62 -3.82
CA GLN A 462 -20.55 9.22 -4.27
C GLN A 462 -20.42 8.27 -3.07
N ARG A 463 -21.50 7.57 -2.75
CA ARG A 463 -21.53 6.53 -1.70
C ARG A 463 -21.28 5.16 -2.34
N ALA A 464 -20.59 4.27 -1.62
CA ALA A 464 -20.41 2.88 -2.04
C ALA A 464 -20.71 1.92 -0.88
N TYR A 465 -21.56 0.95 -1.14
CA TYR A 465 -21.95 -0.10 -0.22
C TYR A 465 -21.57 -1.46 -0.81
N HIS A 466 -20.94 -2.30 0.00
CA HIS A 466 -20.84 -3.72 -0.30
C HIS A 466 -22.19 -4.37 0.03
N TYR A 467 -22.63 -5.35 -0.76
CA TYR A 467 -23.86 -6.09 -0.46
C TYR A 467 -23.62 -7.59 -0.40
N TYR A 468 -24.26 -8.23 0.58
CA TYR A 468 -24.50 -9.66 0.60
C TYR A 468 -25.85 -9.91 -0.05
N ALA A 469 -25.89 -10.75 -1.09
CA ALA A 469 -27.10 -10.99 -1.86
C ALA A 469 -27.75 -12.32 -1.45
N ASP A 470 -28.95 -12.24 -0.88
CA ASP A 470 -29.87 -13.36 -0.81
C ASP A 470 -30.67 -13.40 -2.12
N THR A 471 -30.26 -14.28 -3.03
CA THR A 471 -30.92 -14.42 -4.34
C THR A 471 -32.15 -15.32 -4.31
N VAL A 472 -32.44 -15.94 -3.16
CA VAL A 472 -33.65 -16.77 -2.97
C VAL A 472 -34.81 -15.87 -2.58
N ASP A 473 -34.60 -15.03 -1.57
CA ASP A 473 -35.62 -14.10 -1.05
C ASP A 473 -35.58 -12.73 -1.72
N ASN A 474 -34.63 -12.53 -2.64
CA ASN A 474 -34.36 -11.27 -3.33
C ASN A 474 -34.08 -10.10 -2.36
N VAL A 475 -33.17 -10.31 -1.41
CA VAL A 475 -32.77 -9.30 -0.41
C VAL A 475 -31.29 -8.98 -0.54
N LEU A 476 -30.95 -7.70 -0.48
CA LEU A 476 -29.59 -7.18 -0.41
C LEU A 476 -29.33 -6.66 1.01
N TYR A 477 -28.34 -7.24 1.67
CA TYR A 477 -27.84 -6.75 2.96
C TYR A 477 -26.63 -5.88 2.70
N LEU A 478 -26.81 -4.56 2.76
CA LEU A 478 -25.80 -3.59 2.37
C LEU A 478 -25.05 -3.06 3.58
N GLN A 479 -23.75 -2.85 3.40
CA GLN A 479 -22.86 -2.26 4.40
C GLN A 479 -21.93 -1.23 3.76
N ASP A 480 -21.86 -0.04 4.35
CA ASP A 480 -21.08 1.09 3.84
C ASP A 480 -19.58 0.73 3.80
N LYS A 481 -18.96 0.86 2.63
CA LYS A 481 -17.52 0.60 2.44
C LYS A 481 -16.68 1.67 3.15
N ASN A 482 -17.20 2.88 3.36
CA ASN A 482 -16.50 3.97 4.03
C ASN A 482 -16.62 3.88 5.56
N ALA A 483 -15.70 3.13 6.17
CA ALA A 483 -15.59 3.03 7.63
C ALA A 483 -15.21 4.35 8.30
N VAL A 484 -14.53 5.25 7.60
CA VAL A 484 -14.10 6.55 8.15
C VAL A 484 -15.32 7.45 8.34
N ALA A 485 -16.20 7.52 7.33
CA ALA A 485 -17.47 8.24 7.40
C ALA A 485 -18.38 7.74 8.52
N SER A 486 -18.32 6.44 8.85
CA SER A 486 -19.16 5.84 9.88
C SER A 486 -18.70 6.11 11.32
N ARG A 487 -17.51 6.71 11.52
CA ARG A 487 -16.90 6.91 12.86
C ARG A 487 -17.26 8.23 13.55
N GLY A 488 -17.95 9.16 12.88
CA GLY A 488 -18.17 10.52 13.39
C GLY A 488 -16.85 11.30 13.47
N GLY A 489 -16.86 12.57 13.05
CA GLY A 489 -15.69 13.44 13.04
C GLY A 489 -15.11 13.65 14.44
N GLY A 490 -14.21 12.77 14.89
CA GLY A 490 -13.77 12.80 16.28
C GLY A 490 -12.88 11.66 16.76
N ARG A 491 -11.94 11.18 15.94
CA ARG A 491 -10.64 10.62 16.41
C ARG A 491 -9.82 10.15 15.23
N ARG A 492 -8.71 10.88 14.96
CA ARG A 492 -7.55 10.27 14.31
C ARG A 492 -7.21 8.99 15.06
N VAL A 493 -6.99 7.92 14.31
CA VAL A 493 -6.44 6.68 14.83
C VAL A 493 -5.00 6.97 15.27
N GLY A 494 -4.83 7.53 16.46
CA GLY A 494 -3.92 6.88 17.39
C GLY A 494 -4.54 5.51 17.60
N ARG A 495 -3.85 4.46 17.18
CA ARG A 495 -4.23 3.09 17.48
C ARG A 495 -3.92 2.84 18.96
N GLY A 496 -4.48 3.68 19.82
CA GLY A 496 -4.36 3.59 21.26
C GLY A 496 -4.82 2.21 21.67
N ASN A 497 -3.92 1.56 22.40
CA ASN A 497 -4.08 0.31 23.10
C ASN A 497 -5.51 0.17 23.65
N THR A 498 -6.38 -0.49 22.90
CA THR A 498 -7.65 -1.03 23.38
C THR A 498 -7.51 -2.54 23.37
N ASP A 499 -6.45 -3.04 24.02
CA ASP A 499 -6.47 -4.32 24.72
C ASP A 499 -7.35 -4.20 25.98
N LYS A 500 -8.55 -3.62 25.84
CA LYS A 500 -9.64 -4.04 26.71
C LYS A 500 -10.15 -5.30 26.04
N LYS A 501 -10.01 -6.43 26.72
CA LYS A 501 -10.78 -7.64 26.44
C LYS A 501 -12.20 -7.19 26.13
N ASP A 502 -12.59 -7.19 24.87
CA ASP A 502 -13.97 -6.99 24.50
C ASP A 502 -14.70 -8.19 25.07
N GLU A 503 -15.34 -7.98 26.22
CA GLU A 503 -16.43 -8.80 26.71
C GLU A 503 -17.31 -9.13 25.52
N LYS A 504 -17.36 -10.41 25.13
CA LYS A 504 -18.24 -11.02 24.11
C LYS A 504 -19.21 -9.99 23.51
N ALA A 505 -18.74 -9.19 22.54
CA ALA A 505 -19.62 -8.28 21.83
C ALA A 505 -20.75 -9.15 21.27
N LYS A 506 -21.99 -8.90 21.71
CA LYS A 506 -23.15 -9.66 21.24
C LYS A 506 -23.09 -9.62 19.72
N LYS A 507 -22.92 -10.79 19.08
CA LYS A 507 -22.93 -10.89 17.61
C LYS A 507 -24.16 -10.15 17.12
N ASP A 508 -23.94 -9.06 16.41
CA ASP A 508 -25.01 -8.26 15.85
C ASP A 508 -25.68 -9.09 14.74
N LYS A 509 -26.84 -9.69 15.04
CA LYS A 509 -27.61 -10.55 14.12
C LYS A 509 -28.44 -9.73 13.13
N TRP A 510 -27.84 -8.73 12.49
CA TRP A 510 -28.53 -7.90 11.48
C TRP A 510 -28.82 -8.66 10.18
N ILE A 511 -28.08 -9.74 9.91
CA ILE A 511 -28.41 -10.76 8.92
C ILE A 511 -28.78 -12.03 9.70
N SER A 512 -29.95 -12.61 9.40
CA SER A 512 -30.43 -13.79 10.10
C SER A 512 -29.61 -15.04 9.72
N ASP A 513 -29.59 -16.04 10.59
CA ASP A 513 -28.89 -17.30 10.32
C ASP A 513 -29.50 -18.04 9.10
N ALA A 514 -30.78 -17.81 8.80
CA ALA A 514 -31.45 -18.31 7.60
C ALA A 514 -30.97 -17.58 6.34
N ALA A 515 -30.93 -16.24 6.37
CA ALA A 515 -30.45 -15.43 5.25
C ALA A 515 -28.97 -15.71 4.95
N TRP A 516 -28.12 -15.93 5.97
CA TRP A 516 -26.73 -16.33 5.76
C TRP A 516 -26.57 -17.64 4.98
N LYS A 517 -27.53 -18.58 5.10
CA LYS A 517 -27.50 -19.82 4.30
C LYS A 517 -27.81 -19.56 2.83
N HIS A 518 -28.70 -18.63 2.53
CA HIS A 518 -29.02 -18.23 1.15
C HIS A 518 -27.92 -17.38 0.52
N VAL A 519 -27.35 -16.44 1.30
CA VAL A 519 -26.19 -15.65 0.88
C VAL A 519 -25.04 -16.60 0.54
N GLY A 520 -24.65 -17.46 1.47
CA GLY A 520 -23.53 -18.39 1.33
C GLY A 520 -22.23 -17.90 1.97
N ASP A 521 -21.15 -18.66 1.81
CA ASP A 521 -19.83 -18.35 2.36
C ASP A 521 -18.95 -17.58 1.37
N GLU A 522 -18.77 -16.28 1.61
CA GLU A 522 -17.91 -15.38 0.82
C GLU A 522 -16.48 -15.94 0.63
N ASN A 523 -15.94 -16.73 1.57
CA ASN A 523 -14.62 -17.35 1.40
C ASN A 523 -14.56 -18.23 0.15
N HIS A 524 -15.67 -18.90 -0.17
CA HIS A 524 -15.76 -19.89 -1.24
C HIS A 524 -16.56 -19.42 -2.47
N MET A 525 -17.00 -18.15 -2.51
CA MET A 525 -17.70 -17.54 -3.66
C MET A 525 -16.80 -17.12 -4.82
N ILE A 526 -15.55 -17.56 -4.81
CA ILE A 526 -14.57 -17.31 -5.87
C ILE A 526 -14.18 -18.63 -6.53
N ASP A 527 -13.51 -18.56 -7.69
CA ASP A 527 -13.01 -19.75 -8.39
C ASP A 527 -12.09 -20.58 -7.47
N LYS A 528 -12.26 -21.91 -7.48
CA LYS A 528 -11.51 -22.85 -6.63
C LYS A 528 -9.99 -22.69 -6.75
N ARG A 529 -9.50 -22.26 -7.91
CA ARG A 529 -8.06 -22.01 -8.13
C ARG A 529 -7.50 -20.90 -7.25
N ALA A 530 -8.34 -19.97 -6.79
CA ALA A 530 -7.96 -18.89 -5.90
C ALA A 530 -8.17 -19.20 -4.41
N TRP A 531 -8.64 -20.40 -4.06
CA TRP A 531 -8.79 -20.81 -2.67
C TRP A 531 -7.42 -21.00 -2.03
N SER A 532 -6.95 -19.99 -1.31
CA SER A 532 -5.64 -19.99 -0.64
C SER A 532 -5.73 -20.23 0.86
N ALA A 533 -4.66 -20.76 1.45
CA ALA A 533 -4.58 -20.94 2.90
C ALA A 533 -4.62 -19.60 3.66
N ARG A 534 -4.15 -18.51 3.03
CA ARG A 534 -4.29 -17.16 3.57
C ARG A 534 -5.75 -16.75 3.69
N ARG A 535 -6.54 -17.00 2.65
CA ARG A 535 -7.97 -16.68 2.63
C ARG A 535 -8.69 -17.39 3.76
N ASP A 536 -8.52 -18.71 3.87
CA ASP A 536 -9.10 -19.51 4.96
C ASP A 536 -8.74 -18.97 6.34
N ARG A 537 -7.47 -18.62 6.55
CA ARG A 537 -6.98 -18.03 7.80
C ARG A 537 -7.62 -16.67 8.11
N GLU A 538 -7.77 -15.79 7.13
CA GLU A 538 -8.37 -14.46 7.32
C GLU A 538 -9.89 -14.53 7.54
N PHE A 539 -10.58 -15.48 6.92
CA PHE A 539 -12.01 -15.72 7.13
C PHE A 539 -12.30 -16.43 8.46
N ALA A 540 -11.40 -17.28 8.94
CA ALA A 540 -11.51 -17.92 10.26
C ALA A 540 -11.43 -16.92 11.43
N VAL A 541 -10.71 -15.81 11.27
CA VAL A 541 -10.69 -14.72 12.25
C VAL A 541 -11.99 -13.91 12.12
N PRO A 542 -12.75 -13.70 13.21
CA PRO A 542 -13.96 -12.87 13.17
C PRO A 542 -13.69 -11.50 12.54
N ALA A 543 -14.60 -11.04 11.68
CA ALA A 543 -14.48 -9.71 11.09
C ALA A 543 -14.42 -8.67 12.22
N ARG A 544 -13.43 -7.76 12.17
CA ARG A 544 -13.37 -6.64 13.11
C ARG A 544 -14.64 -5.81 12.95
N GLU A 545 -15.49 -5.81 13.96
CA GLU A 545 -16.71 -5.01 13.97
C GLU A 545 -16.33 -3.53 13.98
N THR A 546 -16.41 -2.92 12.80
CA THR A 546 -16.39 -1.48 12.68
C THR A 546 -17.85 -1.05 12.54
N LYS A 547 -18.30 -0.12 13.39
CA LYS A 547 -19.62 0.49 13.23
C LYS A 547 -19.70 1.09 11.82
N ARG A 548 -20.58 0.54 10.99
CA ARG A 548 -20.80 0.92 9.59
C ARG A 548 -22.28 1.12 9.37
N ASN A 549 -22.64 2.07 8.52
CA ASN A 549 -24.01 2.23 8.08
C ASN A 549 -24.45 0.99 7.30
N ARG A 550 -25.70 0.55 7.49
CA ARG A 550 -26.25 -0.66 6.88
C ARG A 550 -27.64 -0.41 6.31
N MET A 551 -27.99 -1.10 5.25
CA MET A 551 -29.34 -1.09 4.69
C MET A 551 -29.78 -2.53 4.43
N ILE A 552 -31.08 -2.77 4.44
CA ILE A 552 -31.65 -4.07 4.04
C ILE A 552 -32.70 -3.76 2.99
N LEU A 553 -32.42 -4.11 1.74
CA LEU A 553 -33.25 -3.75 0.60
C LEU A 553 -33.69 -5.02 -0.13
N LYS A 554 -34.99 -5.29 -0.15
CA LYS A 554 -35.59 -6.23 -1.10
C LYS A 554 -35.50 -5.62 -2.50
N TYR A 555 -35.21 -6.44 -3.50
CA TYR A 555 -35.23 -6.03 -4.91
C TYR A 555 -36.27 -6.82 -5.69
N GLU A 556 -36.94 -6.14 -6.63
CA GLU A 556 -37.89 -6.75 -7.54
C GLU A 556 -37.54 -6.34 -8.97
N THR A 557 -37.35 -7.33 -9.85
CA THR A 557 -37.03 -7.10 -11.26
C THR A 557 -37.23 -8.38 -12.09
N THR A 558 -37.62 -8.21 -13.36
CA THR A 558 -37.73 -9.32 -14.32
C THR A 558 -36.38 -9.59 -14.98
N ASP A 559 -35.83 -8.59 -15.65
CA ASP A 559 -34.65 -8.64 -16.52
C ASP A 559 -33.55 -7.62 -16.13
N GLY A 560 -33.81 -6.78 -15.12
CA GLY A 560 -32.93 -5.71 -14.69
C GLY A 560 -33.09 -4.39 -15.44
N SER A 561 -33.99 -4.29 -16.41
CA SER A 561 -34.30 -3.02 -17.09
C SER A 561 -34.94 -2.01 -16.14
N ARG A 562 -35.82 -2.50 -15.26
CA ARG A 562 -36.42 -1.77 -14.14
C ARG A 562 -36.24 -2.57 -12.87
N VAL A 563 -35.70 -1.93 -11.84
CA VAL A 563 -35.45 -2.53 -10.51
C VAL A 563 -36.15 -1.69 -9.47
N ILE A 564 -36.98 -2.31 -8.65
CA ILE A 564 -37.59 -1.68 -7.49
C ILE A 564 -36.82 -2.13 -6.25
N LEU A 565 -36.30 -1.20 -5.48
CA LEU A 565 -35.67 -1.46 -4.19
C LEU A 565 -36.60 -0.98 -3.07
N SER A 566 -36.87 -1.82 -2.09
CA SER A 566 -37.69 -1.45 -0.94
C SER A 566 -37.17 -2.06 0.35
N GLY A 567 -37.25 -1.38 1.48
CA GLY A 567 -36.81 -1.92 2.77
C GLY A 567 -36.46 -0.84 3.77
N VAL A 568 -35.33 -1.00 4.45
CA VAL A 568 -34.85 -0.05 5.48
C VAL A 568 -33.49 0.53 5.12
N ASN A 569 -33.36 1.86 5.25
CA ASN A 569 -32.13 2.60 4.99
C ASN A 569 -31.18 2.62 6.20
N GLU A 570 -30.08 3.39 6.13
CA GLU A 570 -29.09 3.52 7.20
C GLU A 570 -29.59 4.18 8.49
N LYS A 571 -30.71 4.89 8.43
CA LYS A 571 -31.37 5.52 9.57
C LYS A 571 -32.51 4.67 10.13
N LYS A 572 -32.74 3.49 9.56
CA LYS A 572 -33.89 2.60 9.86
C LYS A 572 -35.24 3.17 9.42
N ASP A 573 -35.24 4.15 8.52
CA ASP A 573 -36.46 4.62 7.84
C ASP A 573 -36.84 3.66 6.73
N SER A 574 -38.13 3.57 6.41
CA SER A 574 -38.55 2.83 5.22
C SER A 574 -38.10 3.57 3.97
N ILE A 575 -37.61 2.84 2.98
CA ILE A 575 -37.14 3.39 1.70
C ILE A 575 -37.77 2.62 0.55
N TYR A 576 -38.14 3.35 -0.50
CA TYR A 576 -38.61 2.80 -1.77
C TYR A 576 -37.97 3.56 -2.92
N VAL A 577 -37.29 2.86 -3.83
CA VAL A 577 -36.55 3.44 -4.93
C VAL A 577 -36.86 2.68 -6.21
N VAL A 578 -37.25 3.40 -7.26
CA VAL A 578 -37.39 2.83 -8.61
C VAL A 578 -36.20 3.24 -9.45
N LEU A 579 -35.56 2.23 -10.03
CA LEU A 579 -34.35 2.33 -10.82
C LEU A 579 -34.62 1.88 -12.25
N ASP A 580 -34.49 2.79 -13.21
CA ASP A 580 -34.59 2.47 -14.64
C ASP A 580 -33.20 2.45 -15.26
N ARG A 581 -32.82 1.30 -15.84
CA ARG A 581 -31.50 1.07 -16.43
C ARG A 581 -31.33 1.95 -17.66
N TYR A 582 -30.14 2.52 -17.81
CA TYR A 582 -29.77 3.21 -19.03
C TYR A 582 -28.36 2.83 -19.48
N ASP A 583 -28.14 2.80 -20.79
CA ASP A 583 -26.82 2.59 -21.36
C ASP A 583 -26.07 3.93 -21.45
N ARG A 584 -25.17 4.16 -20.50
CA ARG A 584 -24.30 5.34 -20.49
C ARG A 584 -23.17 5.14 -21.48
N LYS A 585 -23.14 5.94 -22.55
CA LYS A 585 -22.02 5.98 -23.49
C LYS A 585 -20.85 6.72 -22.86
N TYR A 586 -19.89 5.97 -22.33
CA TYR A 586 -18.63 6.53 -21.84
C TYR A 586 -17.69 6.85 -23.02
N THR A 587 -17.03 8.01 -22.96
CA THR A 587 -16.00 8.38 -23.94
C THR A 587 -14.77 7.47 -23.86
N LEU A 588 -14.48 6.95 -22.66
CA LEU A 588 -13.37 6.03 -22.45
C LEU A 588 -13.70 4.64 -23.00
N PRO A 589 -12.80 4.02 -23.79
CA PRO A 589 -12.99 2.66 -24.28
C PRO A 589 -12.91 1.66 -23.11
N LYS A 590 -13.57 0.50 -23.27
CA LYS A 590 -13.45 -0.59 -22.30
C LYS A 590 -11.99 -1.04 -22.20
N SER A 591 -11.56 -1.43 -21.00
CA SER A 591 -10.22 -1.98 -20.79
C SER A 591 -10.01 -3.24 -21.62
N THR A 592 -8.83 -3.35 -22.25
CA THR A 592 -8.37 -4.59 -22.91
C THR A 592 -7.89 -5.64 -21.90
N LEU A 593 -7.62 -5.25 -20.65
CA LEU A 593 -7.21 -6.12 -19.56
C LEU A 593 -8.13 -5.90 -18.36
N VAL A 594 -8.94 -6.92 -18.02
CA VAL A 594 -9.94 -6.83 -16.95
C VAL A 594 -9.52 -7.74 -15.81
N ALA A 595 -9.38 -7.16 -14.62
CA ALA A 595 -9.15 -7.92 -13.39
C ALA A 595 -10.48 -8.49 -12.86
N GLY A 596 -10.41 -9.71 -12.33
CA GLY A 596 -11.57 -10.46 -11.87
C GLY A 596 -12.38 -11.11 -12.99
N LYS A 597 -13.07 -12.20 -12.63
CA LYS A 597 -13.97 -12.93 -13.52
C LYS A 597 -15.32 -13.06 -12.85
N TYR A 598 -16.30 -12.33 -13.36
CA TYR A 598 -17.62 -12.15 -12.74
C TYR A 598 -18.76 -12.77 -13.57
N ASN A 599 -18.50 -13.88 -14.26
CA ASN A 599 -19.44 -14.45 -15.25
C ASN A 599 -20.80 -14.89 -14.69
#